data_AF-A0A7S1CAT8-F1
#
_entry.id   AF-A0A7S1CAT8-F1
#
_cell.length_a   1.000
_cell.length_b   1.000
_cell.length_c   1.000
_cell.angle_alpha   90.00
_cell.angle_beta   90.00
_cell.angle_gamma   90.00
#
_symmetry.space_group_name_H-M   'P 1'
#
loop_
_entity.id
_entity.type
_entity.pdbx_description
1 polymer ?
#
loop_
_entity_poly.entity_id
_entity_poly.type
_entity_poly.pdbx_seq_one_letter_code
_entity_poly.pdbx_strand_id
1 'polypeptide(L)'
;EMVGFRAVIDALSRARLPVVGHNCFLDLAHSVAKFDGELPETAAGFADAATRMFPCMYDTRALLHNVRRLFDNVRNKDLGSAYATVCESPIFRRPQAVAFAEGFDRYKPVV
;
A
#
# COMPACT_ATOMS: atom_id res chain seq x y z
N GLU A 1 -12.98 -21.73 16.40
CA GLU A 1 -12.87 -20.83 15.23
C GLU A 1 -11.66 -21.25 14.41
N MET A 2 -11.77 -21.43 13.09
CA MET A 2 -10.65 -21.94 12.26
C MET A 2 -10.10 -20.94 11.22
N VAL A 3 -10.68 -19.73 11.10
CA VAL A 3 -10.32 -18.77 10.04
C VAL A 3 -9.29 -17.72 10.52
N GLY A 4 -9.32 -17.31 11.80
CA GLY A 4 -8.33 -16.38 12.37
C GLY A 4 -8.18 -15.07 11.58
N PHE A 5 -6.94 -14.60 11.38
CA PHE A 5 -6.66 -13.34 10.69
C PHE A 5 -7.09 -13.32 9.21
N ARG A 6 -7.29 -14.49 8.58
CA ARG A 6 -7.81 -14.58 7.21
C ARG A 6 -9.16 -13.87 7.06
N ALA A 7 -9.98 -13.82 8.11
CA ALA A 7 -11.26 -13.11 8.09
C ALA A 7 -11.10 -11.61 7.77
N VAL A 8 -10.00 -10.98 8.21
CA VAL A 8 -9.66 -9.58 7.90
C VAL A 8 -9.29 -9.45 6.41
N ILE A 9 -8.47 -10.36 5.89
CA ILE A 9 -8.08 -10.37 4.47
C ILE A 9 -9.31 -10.55 3.57
N ASP A 10 -10.21 -11.46 3.92
CA ASP A 10 -11.45 -11.66 3.17
C ASP A 10 -12.36 -10.43 3.21
N ALA A 11 -12.40 -9.71 4.35
CA ALA A 11 -13.15 -8.46 4.45
C ALA A 11 -12.56 -7.38 3.53
N LEU A 12 -11.24 -7.24 3.49
CA LEU A 12 -10.55 -6.33 2.57
C LEU A 12 -10.82 -6.67 1.10
N SER A 13 -10.70 -7.96 0.74
CA SER A 13 -10.95 -8.45 -0.62
C SER A 13 -12.40 -8.17 -1.06
N ARG A 14 -13.38 -8.44 -0.19
CA ARG A 14 -14.81 -8.16 -0.46
C ARG A 14 -15.13 -6.67 -0.56
N ALA A 15 -14.45 -5.83 0.21
CA ALA A 15 -14.67 -4.37 0.17
C ALA A 15 -14.27 -3.76 -1.18
N ARG A 16 -13.31 -4.38 -1.90
CA ARG A 16 -12.81 -3.93 -3.21
C ARG A 16 -12.33 -2.47 -3.20
N LEU A 17 -11.94 -1.96 -2.04
CA LEU A 17 -11.39 -0.61 -1.89
C LEU A 17 -9.92 -0.61 -2.32
N PRO A 18 -9.41 0.55 -2.78
CA PRO A 18 -7.99 0.70 -3.07
C PRO A 18 -7.11 0.34 -1.87
N VAL A 19 -6.19 -0.59 -2.08
CA VAL A 19 -5.12 -0.93 -1.13
C VAL A 19 -3.86 -0.18 -1.56
N VAL A 20 -3.27 0.59 -0.65
CA VAL A 20 -2.08 1.39 -0.94
C VAL A 20 -0.90 0.86 -0.13
N GLY A 21 0.21 0.61 -0.81
CA GLY A 21 1.47 0.22 -0.19
C GLY A 21 2.64 1.01 -0.74
N HIS A 22 3.85 0.72 -0.24
CA HIS A 22 5.08 1.35 -0.70
C HIS A 22 6.14 0.27 -0.87
N ASN A 23 6.59 0.02 -2.10
CA ASN A 23 7.50 -1.09 -2.41
C ASN A 23 6.94 -2.45 -1.93
N CYS A 24 5.64 -2.66 -2.16
CA CYS A 24 4.83 -3.65 -1.44
C CYS A 24 4.71 -5.01 -2.14
N PHE A 25 5.64 -5.33 -3.03
CA PHE A 25 5.66 -6.63 -3.72
C PHE A 25 5.81 -7.79 -2.73
N LEU A 26 6.72 -7.68 -1.76
CA LEU A 26 6.94 -8.74 -0.78
C LEU A 26 5.78 -8.86 0.22
N ASP A 27 5.16 -7.74 0.60
CA ASP A 27 3.95 -7.76 1.43
C ASP A 27 2.82 -8.53 0.74
N LEU A 28 2.65 -8.31 -0.57
CA LEU A 28 1.68 -9.01 -1.39
C LEU A 28 2.04 -10.49 -1.55
N ALA A 29 3.30 -10.81 -1.84
CA ALA A 29 3.76 -12.20 -1.95
C ALA A 29 3.55 -12.98 -0.65
N HIS A 30 3.92 -12.41 0.49
CA HIS A 30 3.67 -13.04 1.79
C HIS A 30 2.18 -13.13 2.12
N SER A 31 1.37 -12.16 1.70
CA SER A 31 -0.08 -12.20 1.90
C SER A 31 -0.72 -13.33 1.09
N VAL A 32 -0.37 -13.46 -0.19
CA VAL A 32 -0.81 -14.57 -1.06
C VAL A 32 -0.37 -15.91 -0.47
N ALA A 33 0.91 -16.06 -0.13
CA ALA A 33 1.46 -17.30 0.43
C ALA A 33 0.77 -17.76 1.73
N LYS A 34 0.35 -16.80 2.57
CA LYS A 34 -0.26 -17.09 3.89
C LYS A 34 -1.78 -17.21 3.83
N PHE A 35 -2.41 -16.47 2.93
CA PHE A 35 -3.86 -16.24 2.97
C PHE A 35 -4.58 -16.60 1.68
N ASP A 36 -3.94 -16.88 0.54
CA ASP A 36 -4.61 -17.39 -0.67
C ASP A 36 -4.26 -18.85 -0.95
N GLY A 37 -3.00 -19.24 -0.71
CA GLY A 37 -2.48 -20.57 -0.97
C GLY A 37 -0.97 -20.53 -1.26
N GLU A 38 -0.42 -21.58 -1.85
CA GLU A 38 0.98 -21.59 -2.30
C GLU A 38 1.23 -20.53 -3.38
N LEU A 39 2.46 -19.99 -3.42
CA LEU A 39 2.85 -19.04 -4.45
C LEU A 39 2.83 -19.72 -5.83
N PRO A 40 2.14 -19.14 -6.83
CA PRO A 40 2.15 -19.70 -8.18
C PRO A 40 3.56 -19.71 -8.78
N GLU A 41 3.86 -20.71 -9.60
CA GLU A 41 5.17 -20.86 -10.26
C GLU A 41 5.44 -19.81 -11.35
N THR A 42 4.39 -19.14 -11.82
CA THR A 42 4.47 -18.15 -12.90
C THR A 42 4.10 -16.76 -12.41
N ALA A 43 4.73 -15.74 -13.00
CA ALA A 43 4.40 -14.34 -12.73
C ALA A 43 2.93 -14.01 -13.06
N ALA A 44 2.37 -14.61 -14.11
CA ALA A 44 0.96 -14.45 -14.47
C ALA A 44 0.04 -15.05 -13.40
N GLY A 45 0.32 -16.28 -12.94
CA GLY A 45 -0.45 -16.90 -11.86
C GLY A 45 -0.37 -16.09 -10.57
N PHE A 46 0.80 -15.54 -10.25
CA PHE A 46 0.96 -14.64 -9.10
C PHE A 46 0.12 -13.37 -9.26
N ALA A 47 0.15 -12.74 -10.44
CA ALA A 47 -0.66 -11.55 -10.72
C ALA A 47 -2.16 -11.83 -10.56
N ASP A 48 -2.63 -13.00 -11.01
CA ASP A 48 -4.03 -13.42 -10.84
C ASP A 48 -4.38 -13.61 -9.36
N ALA A 49 -3.52 -14.28 -8.59
CA ALA A 49 -3.71 -14.49 -7.16
C ALA A 49 -3.74 -13.17 -6.37
N ALA A 50 -2.76 -12.30 -6.63
CA ALA A 50 -2.71 -10.97 -6.08
C ALA A 50 -3.96 -10.14 -6.41
N THR A 51 -4.40 -10.17 -7.66
CA THR A 51 -5.57 -9.39 -8.13
C THR A 51 -6.87 -9.93 -7.54
N ARG A 52 -7.00 -11.24 -7.32
CA ARG A 52 -8.15 -11.79 -6.57
C ARG A 52 -8.17 -11.30 -5.13
N MET A 53 -7.01 -11.29 -4.46
CA MET A 53 -6.90 -10.84 -3.07
C MET A 53 -7.18 -9.34 -2.95
N PHE A 54 -6.51 -8.51 -3.75
CA PHE A 54 -6.63 -7.05 -3.74
C PHE A 54 -6.89 -6.53 -5.18
N PRO A 55 -8.17 -6.40 -5.57
CA PRO A 55 -8.54 -6.03 -6.94
C PRO A 55 -8.09 -4.64 -7.39
N CYS A 56 -7.79 -3.75 -6.45
CA CYS A 56 -7.31 -2.41 -6.71
C CYS A 56 -6.14 -2.11 -5.77
N MET A 57 -4.92 -2.14 -6.31
CA MET A 57 -3.70 -1.94 -5.52
C MET A 57 -2.79 -0.89 -6.16
N TYR A 58 -2.25 0.01 -5.32
CA TYR A 58 -1.31 1.05 -5.73
C TYR A 58 -0.03 0.95 -4.92
N ASP A 59 1.10 0.74 -5.61
CA ASP A 59 2.43 0.87 -5.02
C ASP A 59 2.92 2.31 -5.22
N THR A 60 2.99 3.06 -4.12
CA THR A 60 3.43 4.46 -4.14
C THR A 60 4.86 4.62 -4.64
N ARG A 61 5.77 3.68 -4.36
CA ARG A 61 7.13 3.72 -4.90
C ARG A 61 7.11 3.52 -6.42
N ALA A 62 6.31 2.57 -6.91
CA ALA A 62 6.13 2.38 -8.34
C ALA A 62 5.53 3.63 -9.01
N LEU A 63 4.54 4.28 -8.38
CA LEU A 63 3.98 5.54 -8.87
C LEU A 63 5.04 6.64 -8.95
N LEU A 64 5.86 6.78 -7.92
CA LEU A 64 6.98 7.72 -7.89
C LEU A 64 8.00 7.48 -9.02
N HIS A 65 8.15 6.23 -9.49
CA HIS A 65 9.03 5.90 -10.62
C HIS A 65 8.37 6.12 -11.99
N ASN A 66 7.07 5.85 -12.11
CA ASN A 66 6.42 5.71 -13.42
C ASN A 66 5.51 6.90 -13.79
N VAL A 67 5.13 7.75 -12.84
CA VAL A 67 4.36 8.97 -13.11
C VAL A 67 5.32 10.14 -13.27
N ARG A 68 5.47 10.66 -14.49
CA ARG A 68 6.45 11.73 -14.82
C ARG A 68 6.46 12.90 -13.82
N ARG A 69 5.28 13.44 -13.50
CA ARG A 69 5.15 14.52 -12.51
C ARG A 69 5.71 14.15 -11.13
N LEU A 70 5.56 12.90 -10.70
CA LEU A 70 6.09 12.44 -9.42
C LEU A 70 7.59 12.17 -9.53
N PHE A 71 8.02 11.55 -10.63
CA PHE A 71 9.40 11.21 -10.89
C PHE A 71 10.31 12.45 -10.89
N ASP A 72 9.90 13.51 -11.58
CA ASP A 72 10.67 14.74 -11.74
C ASP A 72 10.82 15.53 -10.43
N ASN A 73 9.89 15.34 -9.49
CA ASN A 73 9.79 16.19 -8.31
C ASN A 73 10.10 15.51 -6.98
N VAL A 74 10.20 14.18 -6.96
CA VAL A 74 10.57 13.43 -5.76
C VAL A 74 11.86 12.71 -6.09
N ARG A 75 13.03 13.16 -5.62
CA ARG A 75 14.30 12.53 -6.03
C ARG A 75 14.52 11.17 -5.38
N ASN A 76 14.43 11.13 -4.05
CA ASN A 76 14.58 9.92 -3.28
C ASN A 76 13.21 9.25 -3.06
N LYS A 77 13.12 7.96 -3.41
CA LYS A 77 11.86 7.20 -3.44
C LYS A 77 11.69 6.25 -2.26
N ASP A 78 12.59 6.29 -1.26
CA ASP A 78 12.29 5.66 0.03
C ASP A 78 11.14 6.40 0.74
N LEU A 79 10.41 5.69 1.59
CA LEU A 79 9.18 6.20 2.19
C LEU A 79 9.41 7.49 3.00
N GLY A 80 10.48 7.56 3.79
CA GLY A 80 10.75 8.70 4.67
C GLY A 80 11.12 9.96 3.88
N SER A 81 12.05 9.83 2.94
CA SER A 81 12.47 10.95 2.09
C SER A 81 11.37 11.40 1.15
N ALA A 82 10.60 10.45 0.59
CA ALA A 82 9.46 10.77 -0.27
C ALA A 82 8.37 11.49 0.52
N TYR A 83 8.06 11.03 1.73
CA TYR A 83 7.10 11.69 2.63
C TYR A 83 7.52 13.13 2.94
N ALA A 84 8.77 13.36 3.36
CA ALA A 84 9.28 14.69 3.64
C ALA A 84 9.17 15.61 2.41
N THR A 85 9.63 15.12 1.25
CA THR A 85 9.56 15.88 -0.01
C THR A 85 8.13 16.25 -0.39
N VAL A 86 7.18 15.31 -0.26
CA VAL A 86 5.77 15.56 -0.59
C VAL A 86 5.12 16.56 0.38
N CYS A 87 5.49 16.52 1.65
CA CYS A 87 4.93 17.43 2.67
C CYS A 87 5.48 18.87 2.56
N GLU A 88 6.75 19.02 2.20
CA GLU A 88 7.44 20.30 2.14
C GLU A 88 7.29 21.01 0.79
N SER A 89 7.16 20.23 -0.31
CA SER A 89 7.19 20.80 -1.65
C SER A 89 5.88 21.52 -2.01
N PRO A 90 5.96 22.79 -2.50
CA PRO A 90 4.78 23.60 -2.81
C PRO A 90 3.99 23.11 -4.03
N ILE A 91 4.58 22.22 -4.83
CA ILE A 91 3.91 21.65 -6.02
C ILE A 91 2.84 20.64 -5.63
N PHE A 92 2.96 20.01 -4.47
CA PHE A 92 1.96 19.08 -3.98
C PHE A 92 0.95 19.88 -3.20
N ARG A 93 -0.34 19.64 -3.46
CA ARG A 93 -1.36 20.14 -2.54
C ARG A 93 -1.05 19.52 -1.19
N ARG A 94 -1.02 20.35 -0.15
CA ARG A 94 -0.92 19.85 1.22
C ARG A 94 -1.98 18.76 1.40
N PRO A 95 -1.60 17.59 1.94
CA PRO A 95 -2.57 16.54 2.18
C PRO A 95 -3.71 17.11 3.02
N GLN A 96 -4.93 16.64 2.76
CA GLN A 96 -6.06 16.96 3.64
C GLN A 96 -5.66 16.60 5.08
N ALA A 97 -6.14 17.38 6.04
CA ALA A 97 -5.87 17.12 7.44
C ALA A 97 -6.32 15.69 7.78
N VAL A 98 -5.36 14.82 8.12
CA VAL A 98 -5.64 13.46 8.56
C VAL A 98 -6.15 13.55 9.99
N ALA A 99 -7.46 13.37 10.16
CA ALA A 99 -8.11 13.32 11.46
C ALA A 99 -8.11 11.88 11.99
N PHE A 100 -7.71 11.69 13.24
CA PHE A 100 -7.82 10.42 13.93
C PHE A 100 -9.24 10.27 14.48
N ALA A 101 -9.85 9.10 14.27
CA ALA A 101 -11.17 8.80 14.82
C ALA A 101 -11.14 8.80 16.36
N GLU A 102 -12.28 9.14 16.97
CA GLU A 102 -12.43 9.12 18.43
C GLU A 102 -12.23 7.70 18.98
N GLY A 103 -11.50 7.59 20.10
CA GLY A 103 -11.20 6.30 20.73
C GLY A 103 -10.04 5.50 20.11
N PHE A 104 -9.39 6.01 19.06
CA PHE A 104 -8.21 5.37 18.45
C PHE A 104 -6.89 6.01 18.89
N ASP A 105 -5.86 5.18 19.00
CA ASP A 105 -4.49 5.61 19.29
C ASP A 105 -3.94 6.53 18.18
N ARG A 106 -2.98 7.39 18.57
CA ARG A 106 -2.34 8.36 17.67
C ARG A 106 -0.86 8.06 17.51
N TYR A 107 -0.32 8.40 16.34
CA TYR A 107 1.13 8.44 16.17
C TYR A 107 1.74 9.47 17.12
N LYS A 108 2.85 9.12 17.75
CA LYS A 108 3.62 10.09 18.52
C LYS A 108 4.14 11.16 17.55
N PRO A 109 4.04 12.46 17.90
CA PRO A 109 4.74 13.49 17.15
C PRO A 109 6.22 13.11 17.05
N VAL A 110 6.78 13.16 15.84
CA VAL A 110 8.23 13.08 15.68
C VAL A 110 8.77 14.40 16.23
N VAL A 111 9.43 14.34 17.39
CA VAL A 111 10.07 15.49 18.06
C VAL A 111 11.37 15.83 17.34
#